data_AF-A0A0Q7MAF1-F1
#
_entry.id   AF-A0A0Q7MAF1-F1
#
_cell.length_a   1.000
_cell.length_b   1.000
_cell.length_c   1.000
_cell.angle_alpha   90.00
_cell.angle_beta   90.00
_cell.angle_gamma   90.00
#
_symmetry.space_group_name_H-M   'P 1'
#
loop_
_entity.id
_entity.type
_entity.pdbx_description
1 polymer ?
#
loop_
_entity_poly.entity_id
_entity_poly.type
_entity_poly.pdbx_seq_one_letter_code
_entity_poly.pdbx_strand_id
1 'polypeptide(L)'
;MSRRRTGRLATLALGLALALGVSPATAAPYVPNPDDHPHYGFFSVPYGPDLYWSRPSGYGGYMLNLATFDEWASQGYPTPRLVPSVRYDRAPWSPTIIAAPRIPGWPTVSETHALTWDEWSRVGYPNPTVTWTPAGTYYRAFLNSPDIYAYNAAGPHRLTFDEWRASGSPAAPAYQVHPDTIFYQWSTSAEIFMKLNGSTTKLSYPQWASYGYPSPMSSTTGFAKLTWDPTIAYLDGRPVTWDEWVAQAFPTPQQYASIPGDEYCYDATDNVVAYDGLTFTGEMDAALGEQRIGVPLAQMAVCVPA
;
A
#
# COMPACT_ATOMS: atom_id res chain seq x y z
N MET A 1 28.72 -35.15 -17.82
CA MET A 1 29.97 -34.48 -17.43
C MET A 1 30.02 -34.38 -15.91
N SER A 2 30.80 -35.25 -15.28
CA SER A 2 30.95 -35.39 -13.83
C SER A 2 32.19 -34.62 -13.37
N ARG A 3 32.07 -33.74 -12.37
CA ARG A 3 33.22 -33.17 -11.67
C ARG A 3 33.08 -33.36 -10.17
N ARG A 4 33.74 -34.42 -9.70
CA ARG A 4 34.21 -34.58 -8.32
C ARG A 4 35.20 -33.45 -8.00
N ARG A 5 35.07 -32.80 -6.84
CA ARG A 5 36.15 -32.01 -6.24
C ARG A 5 36.46 -32.54 -4.85
N THR A 6 37.68 -33.06 -4.77
CA THR A 6 38.49 -33.50 -3.64
C THR A 6 38.70 -32.38 -2.61
N GLY A 7 38.69 -32.78 -1.33
CA GLY A 7 38.87 -31.90 -0.19
C GLY A 7 40.29 -31.37 0.02
N ARG A 8 40.39 -30.45 0.99
CA ARG A 8 41.59 -30.13 1.76
C ARG A 8 41.17 -29.82 3.20
N LEU A 9 41.65 -30.63 4.14
CA LEU A 9 41.65 -30.34 5.57
C LEU A 9 42.75 -29.30 5.82
N ALA A 10 42.38 -28.16 6.39
CA ALA A 10 43.31 -27.16 6.88
C ALA A 10 43.34 -27.23 8.41
N THR A 11 44.48 -27.63 8.96
CA THR A 11 44.77 -27.65 10.39
C THR A 11 45.06 -26.22 10.83
N LEU A 12 44.19 -25.65 11.67
CA LEU A 12 44.37 -24.32 12.25
C LEU A 12 45.01 -24.44 13.64
N ALA A 13 46.22 -23.91 13.77
CA ALA A 13 46.94 -23.82 15.03
C ALA A 13 46.31 -22.72 15.91
N LEU A 14 45.93 -23.09 17.14
CA LEU A 14 45.46 -22.18 18.18
C LEU A 14 46.67 -21.47 18.81
N GLY A 15 46.85 -20.19 18.48
CA GLY A 15 47.74 -19.29 19.22
C GLY A 15 46.99 -18.65 20.38
N LEU A 16 47.30 -19.06 21.61
CA LEU A 16 46.73 -18.50 22.84
C LEU A 16 47.50 -17.23 23.21
N ALA A 17 46.93 -16.06 22.94
CA ALA A 17 47.42 -14.78 23.43
C ALA A 17 46.71 -14.42 24.74
N LEU A 18 47.43 -14.43 25.87
CA LEU A 18 46.94 -13.87 27.14
C LEU A 18 46.90 -12.34 27.02
N ALA A 19 45.72 -11.79 26.72
CA ALA A 19 45.41 -10.39 26.98
C ALA A 19 44.89 -10.28 28.42
N LEU A 20 45.64 -9.60 29.30
CA LEU A 20 45.17 -9.16 30.60
C LEU A 20 44.13 -8.05 30.40
N GLY A 21 42.89 -8.45 30.09
CA GLY A 21 41.75 -7.55 29.97
C GLY A 21 41.24 -7.17 31.35
N VAL A 22 41.33 -5.90 31.69
CA VAL A 22 40.52 -5.30 32.75
C VAL A 22 39.07 -5.44 32.30
N SER A 23 38.33 -6.40 32.86
CA SER A 23 36.89 -6.49 32.63
C SER A 23 36.28 -5.16 33.00
N PRO A 24 35.60 -4.43 32.09
CA PRO A 24 34.81 -3.29 32.51
C PRO A 24 33.86 -3.81 33.58
N ALA A 25 33.82 -3.14 34.73
CA ALA A 25 32.83 -3.43 35.76
C ALA A 25 31.46 -3.14 35.14
N THR A 26 30.85 -4.16 34.54
CA THR A 26 29.44 -4.13 34.16
C THR A 26 28.69 -3.91 35.45
N ALA A 27 28.13 -2.71 35.60
CA ALA A 27 27.17 -2.43 36.66
C ALA A 27 26.18 -3.58 36.71
N ALA A 28 25.95 -4.13 37.91
CA ALA A 28 24.95 -5.17 38.08
C ALA A 28 23.64 -4.65 37.46
N PRO A 29 22.97 -5.44 36.60
CA PRO A 29 21.72 -5.01 36.00
C PRO A 29 20.78 -4.60 37.13
N TYR A 30 20.21 -3.40 37.00
CA TYR A 30 19.18 -2.94 37.93
C TYR A 30 18.00 -3.90 37.81
N VAL A 31 17.84 -4.78 38.80
CA VAL A 31 16.65 -5.61 38.95
C VAL A 31 15.74 -4.87 39.91
N PRO A 32 14.74 -4.10 39.43
CA PRO A 32 13.75 -3.51 40.32
C PRO A 32 13.10 -4.63 41.13
N ASN A 33 12.90 -4.39 42.43
CA ASN A 33 12.18 -5.31 43.28
C ASN A 33 10.79 -5.58 42.65
N PRO A 34 10.46 -6.83 42.31
CA PRO A 34 9.19 -7.16 41.66
C PRO A 34 7.97 -6.76 42.50
N ASP A 35 8.11 -6.59 43.81
CA ASP A 35 7.04 -6.13 44.69
C ASP A 35 6.77 -4.62 44.57
N ASP A 36 7.80 -3.83 44.25
CA ASP A 36 7.67 -2.37 44.09
C ASP A 36 7.12 -2.01 42.70
N HIS A 37 7.28 -2.92 41.74
CA HIS A 37 6.85 -2.74 40.36
C HIS A 37 6.41 -4.07 39.72
N PRO A 38 5.22 -4.59 40.07
CA PRO A 38 4.75 -5.89 39.61
C PRO A 38 4.64 -5.99 38.09
N HIS A 39 4.57 -4.86 37.40
CA HIS A 39 4.56 -4.76 35.95
C HIS A 39 5.95 -4.86 35.30
N TYR A 40 7.10 -4.77 35.99
CA TYR A 40 8.41 -4.80 35.31
C TYR A 40 8.94 -6.19 34.96
N GLY A 41 9.67 -6.28 33.85
CA GLY A 41 10.39 -7.48 33.46
C GLY A 41 9.72 -8.24 32.32
N PHE A 42 10.13 -9.49 32.16
CA PHE A 42 9.76 -10.33 31.01
C PHE A 42 8.59 -11.23 31.36
N PHE A 43 7.64 -11.32 30.44
CA PHE A 43 6.46 -12.16 30.54
C PHE A 43 6.42 -13.14 29.38
N SER A 44 6.21 -14.41 29.67
CA SER A 44 5.97 -15.45 28.67
C SER A 44 4.47 -15.65 28.46
N VAL A 45 4.10 -16.05 27.25
CA VAL A 45 2.72 -16.40 26.88
C VAL A 45 2.55 -17.89 26.63
N PRO A 46 1.36 -18.46 26.88
CA PRO A 46 1.17 -19.91 26.78
C PRO A 46 1.09 -20.42 25.34
N TYR A 47 0.90 -19.53 24.35
CA TYR A 47 0.68 -19.92 22.95
C TYR A 47 1.96 -19.94 22.11
N GLY A 48 3.07 -19.37 22.57
CA GLY A 48 4.28 -19.23 21.76
C GLY A 48 5.55 -18.94 22.57
N PRO A 49 6.72 -18.90 21.90
CA PRO A 49 8.01 -18.60 22.54
C PRO A 49 8.21 -17.10 22.83
N ASP A 50 7.28 -16.26 22.38
CA ASP A 50 7.35 -14.82 22.51
C ASP A 50 7.42 -14.37 23.97
N LEU A 51 8.29 -13.39 24.21
CA LEU A 51 8.43 -12.73 25.49
C LEU A 51 7.96 -11.29 25.35
N TYR A 52 7.13 -10.83 26.28
CA TYR A 52 6.79 -9.42 26.39
C TYR A 52 7.66 -8.77 27.46
N TRP A 53 8.26 -7.62 27.14
CA TRP A 53 9.05 -6.85 28.09
C TRP A 53 8.32 -5.57 28.46
N SER A 54 8.02 -5.45 29.75
CA SER A 54 7.51 -4.23 30.34
C SER A 54 8.64 -3.45 31.01
N ARG A 55 8.83 -2.21 30.56
CA ARG A 55 9.94 -1.32 30.94
C ARG A 55 9.47 0.13 31.09
N PRO A 56 10.23 1.00 31.78
CA PRO A 56 9.90 2.42 31.86
C PRO A 56 9.87 3.05 30.46
N SER A 57 8.89 3.91 30.22
CA SER A 57 8.87 4.77 29.04
C SER A 57 9.63 6.07 29.35
N GLY A 58 10.27 6.66 28.35
CA GLY A 58 10.96 7.95 28.48
C GLY A 58 10.04 9.13 28.79
N TYR A 59 8.72 8.94 28.77
CA TYR A 59 7.69 9.97 28.95
C TYR A 59 6.99 9.93 30.31
N GLY A 60 7.54 9.18 31.29
CA GLY A 60 6.88 8.99 32.58
C GLY A 60 5.71 8.02 32.44
N GLY A 61 6.04 6.74 32.37
CA GLY A 61 5.07 5.66 32.25
C GLY A 61 5.78 4.33 32.01
N TYR A 62 5.04 3.36 31.50
CA TYR A 62 5.58 2.06 31.14
C TYR A 62 5.28 1.79 29.67
N MET A 63 6.09 0.95 29.04
CA MET A 63 5.89 0.42 27.69
C MET A 63 5.97 -1.09 27.77
N LEU A 64 4.98 -1.74 27.16
CA LEU A 64 4.97 -3.17 26.92
C LEU A 64 5.25 -3.39 25.44
N ASN A 65 6.24 -4.20 25.10
CA ASN A 65 6.53 -4.58 23.72
C ASN A 65 6.95 -6.04 23.66
N LEU A 66 6.97 -6.62 22.46
CA LEU A 66 7.69 -7.86 22.21
C LEU A 66 9.19 -7.65 22.52
N ALA A 67 9.76 -8.55 23.30
CA ALA A 67 11.16 -8.54 23.68
C ALA A 67 11.98 -9.30 22.65
N THR A 68 13.05 -8.68 22.18
CA THR A 68 14.05 -9.38 21.37
C THR A 68 14.95 -10.26 22.25
N PHE A 69 15.61 -11.24 21.64
CA PHE A 69 16.57 -12.08 22.35
C PHE A 69 17.73 -11.27 22.94
N ASP A 70 18.24 -10.27 22.21
CA ASP A 70 19.33 -9.41 22.68
C ASP A 70 18.89 -8.53 23.85
N GLU A 71 17.66 -8.03 23.85
CA GLU A 71 17.10 -7.30 25.00
C GLU A 71 17.01 -8.22 26.22
N TRP A 72 16.48 -9.44 26.08
CA TRP A 72 16.43 -10.40 27.17
C TRP A 72 17.82 -10.81 27.69
N ALA A 73 18.77 -11.03 26.78
CA ALA A 73 20.17 -11.32 27.07
C ALA A 73 20.85 -10.18 27.82
N SER A 74 20.62 -8.94 27.41
CA SER A 74 21.19 -7.74 28.04
C SER A 74 20.78 -7.59 29.51
N GLN A 75 19.64 -8.17 29.89
CA GLN A 75 19.13 -8.18 31.25
C GLN A 75 19.59 -9.41 32.05
N GLY A 76 20.46 -10.26 31.49
CA GLY A 76 21.01 -11.45 32.14
C GLY A 76 20.08 -12.65 32.11
N TYR A 77 19.22 -12.78 31.09
CA TYR A 77 18.28 -13.89 30.93
C TYR A 77 17.37 -14.15 32.15
N PRO A 78 16.73 -13.11 32.72
CA PRO A 78 15.84 -13.31 33.86
C PRO A 78 14.72 -14.29 33.46
N THR A 79 14.36 -15.21 34.37
CA THR A 79 13.28 -16.17 34.12
C THR A 79 11.97 -15.42 33.83
N PRO A 80 11.37 -15.58 32.63
CA PRO A 80 10.14 -14.88 32.30
C PRO A 80 8.97 -15.36 33.17
N ARG A 81 8.13 -14.43 33.60
CA ARG A 81 6.92 -14.73 34.37
C ARG A 81 5.79 -15.11 33.43
N LEU A 82 5.04 -16.16 33.74
CA LEU A 82 3.87 -16.49 32.91
C LEU A 82 2.81 -15.39 33.06
N VAL A 83 2.18 -14.99 31.95
CA VAL A 83 1.02 -14.10 32.01
C VAL A 83 -0.12 -14.78 32.79
N PRO A 84 -0.74 -14.10 33.79
CA PRO A 84 -1.75 -14.74 34.63
C PRO A 84 -3.01 -15.18 33.89
N SER A 85 -3.39 -14.47 32.82
CA SER A 85 -4.53 -14.83 31.99
C SER A 85 -4.38 -14.28 30.58
N VAL A 86 -5.00 -14.97 29.63
CA VAL A 86 -5.10 -14.54 28.22
C VAL A 86 -6.57 -14.56 27.84
N ARG A 87 -7.06 -13.44 27.30
CA ARG A 87 -8.39 -13.41 26.67
C ARG A 87 -8.25 -13.81 25.21
N TYR A 88 -9.17 -14.61 24.71
CA TYR A 88 -9.23 -15.00 23.31
C TYR A 88 -10.50 -14.43 22.69
N ASP A 89 -10.35 -13.53 21.73
CA ASP A 89 -11.46 -12.89 21.03
C ASP A 89 -11.48 -13.33 19.57
N ARG A 90 -12.65 -13.27 18.93
CA ARG A 90 -12.79 -13.43 17.48
C ARG A 90 -13.85 -12.46 16.96
N ALA A 91 -13.57 -11.81 15.84
CA ALA A 91 -14.58 -11.02 15.15
C ALA A 91 -15.55 -11.91 14.36
N PRO A 92 -16.84 -11.58 14.24
CA PRO A 92 -17.77 -12.33 13.38
C PRO A 92 -17.33 -12.41 11.91
N TRP A 93 -16.59 -11.41 11.43
CA TRP A 93 -16.10 -11.29 10.05
C TRP A 93 -14.74 -11.96 9.81
N SER A 94 -14.07 -12.50 10.84
CA SER A 94 -12.73 -13.09 10.70
C SER A 94 -12.65 -14.46 11.37
N PRO A 95 -12.06 -15.47 10.71
CA PRO A 95 -11.81 -16.76 11.34
C PRO A 95 -10.65 -16.72 12.35
N THR A 96 -9.81 -15.69 12.31
CA THR A 96 -8.59 -15.57 13.12
C THR A 96 -8.91 -15.32 14.58
N ILE A 97 -8.30 -16.11 15.47
CA ILE A 97 -8.40 -15.91 16.92
C ILE A 97 -7.34 -14.91 17.36
N ILE A 98 -7.75 -13.93 18.15
CA ILE A 98 -6.87 -12.91 18.71
C ILE A 98 -6.64 -13.22 20.18
N ALA A 99 -5.38 -13.47 20.55
CA ALA A 99 -4.95 -13.57 21.93
C ALA A 99 -4.61 -12.18 22.48
N ALA A 100 -5.13 -11.88 23.65
CA ALA A 100 -4.91 -10.63 24.38
C ALA A 100 -4.42 -10.95 25.79
N PRO A 101 -3.10 -11.07 26.02
CA PRO A 101 -2.55 -11.34 27.33
C PRO A 101 -2.87 -10.21 28.31
N ARG A 102 -3.24 -10.55 29.54
CA ARG A 102 -3.44 -9.59 30.63
C ARG A 102 -2.24 -9.61 31.54
N ILE A 103 -1.45 -8.54 31.48
CA ILE A 103 -0.25 -8.37 32.28
C ILE A 103 -0.59 -7.58 33.55
N PRO A 104 -0.16 -8.02 34.75
CA PRO A 104 -0.37 -7.27 35.99
C PRO A 104 0.11 -5.82 35.89
N GLY A 105 -0.69 -4.89 36.42
CA GLY A 105 -0.38 -3.46 36.38
C GLY A 105 -0.66 -2.76 35.04
N TRP A 106 -1.09 -3.50 34.02
CA TRP A 106 -1.45 -2.96 32.71
C TRP A 106 -2.97 -2.97 32.50
N PRO A 107 -3.65 -1.81 32.62
CA PRO A 107 -5.11 -1.74 32.58
C PRO A 107 -5.68 -1.96 31.16
N THR A 108 -4.88 -1.75 30.12
CA THR A 108 -5.28 -1.88 28.72
C THR A 108 -4.55 -3.03 28.04
N VAL A 109 -5.28 -3.76 27.20
CA VAL A 109 -4.72 -4.76 26.28
C VAL A 109 -4.06 -4.01 25.13
N SER A 110 -2.80 -3.61 25.30
CA SER A 110 -2.04 -2.95 24.22
C SER A 110 -1.50 -3.95 23.21
N GLU A 111 -1.15 -5.14 23.67
CA GLU A 111 -0.57 -6.18 22.85
C GLU A 111 -1.60 -7.25 22.52
N THR A 112 -1.75 -7.53 21.23
CA THR A 112 -2.64 -8.57 20.72
C THR A 112 -1.92 -9.38 19.68
N HIS A 113 -2.21 -10.68 19.62
CA HIS A 113 -1.53 -11.63 18.75
C HIS A 113 -2.55 -12.43 17.94
N ALA A 114 -2.40 -12.47 16.63
CA ALA A 114 -3.21 -13.32 15.78
C ALA A 114 -2.66 -14.74 15.83
N LEU A 115 -3.43 -15.64 16.44
CA LEU A 115 -3.01 -17.02 16.60
C LEU A 115 -3.07 -17.78 15.28
N THR A 116 -1.98 -18.46 14.97
CA THR A 116 -1.97 -19.57 14.02
C THR A 116 -2.72 -20.77 14.60
N TRP A 117 -3.04 -21.74 13.74
CA TRP A 117 -3.67 -22.98 14.17
C TRP A 117 -2.82 -23.75 15.19
N ASP A 118 -1.51 -23.82 14.98
CA ASP A 118 -0.59 -24.55 15.86
C ASP A 118 -0.50 -23.88 17.24
N GLU A 119 -0.39 -22.55 17.30
CA GLU A 119 -0.41 -21.81 18.56
C GLU A 119 -1.73 -21.97 19.31
N TRP A 120 -2.85 -22.00 18.56
CA TRP A 120 -4.16 -22.24 19.14
C TRP A 120 -4.32 -23.64 19.74
N SER A 121 -3.73 -24.64 19.06
CA SER A 121 -3.69 -26.01 19.55
C SER A 121 -2.87 -26.15 20.84
N ARG A 122 -1.77 -25.41 20.97
CA ARG A 122 -0.89 -25.44 22.16
C ARG A 122 -1.60 -25.00 23.44
N VAL A 123 -2.57 -24.09 23.32
CA VAL A 123 -3.37 -23.62 24.46
C VAL A 123 -4.67 -24.41 24.65
N GLY A 124 -4.88 -25.49 23.88
CA GLY A 124 -5.99 -26.42 24.07
C GLY A 124 -7.33 -25.98 23.48
N TYR A 125 -7.33 -25.13 22.44
CA TYR A 125 -8.54 -24.68 21.75
C TYR A 125 -9.64 -24.06 22.66
N PRO A 126 -9.32 -23.13 23.57
CA PRO A 126 -10.34 -22.54 24.43
C PRO A 126 -11.44 -21.84 23.61
N ASN A 127 -12.70 -21.81 24.04
CA ASN A 127 -13.73 -21.18 23.22
C ASN A 127 -13.52 -19.65 23.16
N PRO A 128 -13.31 -19.04 21.98
CA PRO A 128 -13.07 -17.60 21.89
C PRO A 128 -14.36 -16.83 22.12
N THR A 129 -14.26 -15.64 22.71
CA THR A 129 -15.39 -14.70 22.79
C THR A 129 -15.62 -14.09 21.42
N VAL A 130 -16.79 -14.34 20.83
CA VAL A 130 -17.19 -13.70 19.57
C VAL A 130 -17.70 -12.30 19.88
N THR A 131 -17.05 -11.27 19.34
CA THR A 131 -17.38 -9.86 19.59
C THR A 131 -17.08 -9.01 18.36
N TRP A 132 -17.89 -7.97 18.13
CA TRP A 132 -17.62 -6.98 17.08
C TRP A 132 -16.47 -6.03 17.44
N THR A 133 -15.88 -6.13 18.63
CA THR A 133 -14.75 -5.32 19.06
C THR A 133 -13.70 -6.18 19.76
N PRO A 134 -12.99 -7.09 19.04
CA PRO A 134 -11.89 -7.84 19.64
C PRO A 134 -10.85 -6.90 20.28
N ALA A 135 -10.10 -7.40 21.25
CA ALA A 135 -8.96 -6.70 21.84
C ALA A 135 -8.10 -6.02 20.76
N GLY A 136 -7.61 -4.81 21.06
CA GLY A 136 -6.73 -4.07 20.15
C GLY A 136 -7.41 -3.53 18.88
N THR A 137 -8.73 -3.70 18.72
CA THR A 137 -9.43 -3.18 17.54
C THR A 137 -9.50 -1.66 17.59
N TYR A 138 -9.04 -1.01 16.52
CA TYR A 138 -9.24 0.41 16.27
C TYR A 138 -9.83 0.62 14.87
N TYR A 139 -10.45 1.78 14.67
CA TYR A 139 -11.19 2.10 13.46
C TYR A 139 -10.52 3.26 12.73
N ARG A 140 -10.43 3.17 11.40
CA ARG A 140 -9.92 4.27 10.56
C ARG A 140 -10.85 4.49 9.38
N ALA A 141 -11.06 5.77 9.06
CA ALA A 141 -11.56 6.20 7.78
C ALA A 141 -10.40 6.81 6.97
N PHE A 142 -10.58 6.99 5.67
CA PHE A 142 -9.59 7.64 4.80
C PHE A 142 -10.19 8.89 4.17
N LEU A 143 -9.36 9.91 3.88
CA LEU A 143 -9.85 11.18 3.35
C LEU A 143 -10.55 11.04 1.98
N ASN A 144 -10.14 10.05 1.19
CA ASN A 144 -10.58 9.83 -0.18
C ASN A 144 -11.38 8.53 -0.36
N SER A 145 -11.85 7.91 0.72
CA SER A 145 -12.71 6.72 0.68
C SER A 145 -13.87 6.86 1.66
N PRO A 146 -15.10 6.49 1.27
CA PRO A 146 -16.21 6.39 2.22
C PRO A 146 -16.10 5.16 3.13
N ASP A 147 -15.17 4.24 2.85
CA ASP A 147 -15.04 2.99 3.59
C ASP A 147 -14.43 3.21 4.98
N ILE A 148 -14.95 2.47 5.97
CA ILE A 148 -14.40 2.38 7.32
C ILE A 148 -13.73 1.02 7.48
N TYR A 149 -12.54 1.01 8.06
CA TYR A 149 -11.78 -0.20 8.31
C TYR A 149 -11.63 -0.45 9.81
N ALA A 150 -11.88 -1.70 10.23
CA ALA A 150 -11.43 -2.21 11.52
C ALA A 150 -10.03 -2.79 11.37
N TYR A 151 -9.13 -2.42 12.27
CA TYR A 151 -7.77 -2.94 12.33
C TYR A 151 -7.54 -3.61 13.67
N ASN A 152 -6.98 -4.82 13.65
CA ASN A 152 -6.48 -5.52 14.83
C ASN A 152 -5.37 -6.49 14.39
N ALA A 153 -4.93 -7.38 15.29
CA ALA A 153 -3.87 -8.34 14.97
C ALA A 153 -4.19 -9.28 13.79
N ALA A 154 -5.47 -9.48 13.45
CA ALA A 154 -5.86 -10.29 12.29
C ALA A 154 -5.73 -9.55 10.95
N GLY A 155 -5.43 -8.24 10.98
CA GLY A 155 -5.28 -7.39 9.79
C GLY A 155 -6.44 -6.41 9.58
N PRO A 156 -6.39 -5.63 8.50
CA PRO A 156 -7.47 -4.71 8.12
C PRO A 156 -8.70 -5.46 7.61
N HIS A 157 -9.88 -5.02 8.02
CA HIS A 157 -11.17 -5.46 7.49
C HIS A 157 -12.00 -4.26 7.08
N ARG A 158 -12.45 -4.22 5.82
CA ARG A 158 -13.38 -3.20 5.33
C ARG A 158 -14.77 -3.52 5.86
N LEU A 159 -15.31 -2.64 6.71
CA LEU A 159 -16.62 -2.82 7.30
C LEU A 159 -17.72 -2.48 6.29
N THR A 160 -18.73 -3.33 6.22
CA THR A 160 -20.03 -2.90 5.70
C THR A 160 -20.72 -1.97 6.70
N PHE A 161 -21.77 -1.27 6.26
CA PHE A 161 -22.53 -0.39 7.14
C PHE A 161 -23.13 -1.13 8.34
N ASP A 162 -23.66 -2.35 8.14
CA ASP A 162 -24.24 -3.16 9.21
C ASP A 162 -23.19 -3.65 10.20
N GLU A 163 -22.00 -4.02 9.72
CA GLU A 163 -20.87 -4.41 10.58
C GLU A 163 -20.37 -3.24 11.43
N TRP A 164 -20.28 -2.02 10.86
CA TRP A 164 -19.91 -0.81 11.61
C TRP A 164 -20.96 -0.47 12.68
N ARG A 165 -22.25 -0.61 12.37
CA ARG A 165 -23.33 -0.44 13.35
C ARG A 165 -23.28 -1.51 14.44
N ALA A 166 -23.06 -2.77 14.08
CA ALA A 166 -22.94 -3.87 15.04
C ALA A 166 -21.71 -3.72 15.95
N SER A 167 -20.68 -3.01 15.49
CA SER A 167 -19.50 -2.60 16.26
C SER A 167 -19.75 -1.40 17.20
N GLY A 168 -20.98 -0.87 17.24
CA GLY A 168 -21.36 0.26 18.08
C GLY A 168 -21.16 1.64 17.44
N SER A 169 -21.02 1.71 16.11
CA SER A 169 -20.77 2.94 15.37
C SER A 169 -19.61 3.80 15.92
N PRO A 170 -18.43 3.18 16.15
CA PRO A 170 -17.28 3.89 16.70
C PRO A 170 -16.84 5.02 15.77
N ALA A 171 -16.37 6.10 16.38
CA ALA A 171 -15.76 7.20 15.64
C ALA A 171 -14.51 6.68 14.90
N ALA A 172 -14.45 6.91 13.60
CA ALA A 172 -13.34 6.54 12.75
C ALA A 172 -12.68 7.84 12.24
N PRO A 173 -11.64 8.35 12.92
CA PRO A 173 -10.97 9.56 12.45
C PRO A 173 -10.41 9.32 11.05
N ALA A 174 -10.60 10.30 10.17
CA ALA A 174 -10.03 10.24 8.83
C ALA A 174 -8.51 10.33 8.94
N TYR A 175 -7.84 9.30 8.42
CA TYR A 175 -6.39 9.15 8.48
C TYR A 175 -5.83 9.11 7.07
N GLN A 176 -5.09 10.15 6.68
CA GLN A 176 -4.33 10.20 5.42
C GLN A 176 -5.17 9.81 4.20
N VAL A 177 -4.49 9.59 3.06
CA VAL A 177 -5.08 8.96 1.88
C VAL A 177 -5.05 7.44 2.03
N HIS A 178 -5.98 6.75 1.40
CA HIS A 178 -5.98 5.29 1.37
C HIS A 178 -4.64 4.75 0.83
N PRO A 179 -4.04 3.70 1.40
CA PRO A 179 -2.71 3.21 0.96
C PRO A 179 -2.69 2.76 -0.50
N ASP A 180 -3.81 2.24 -1.02
CA ASP A 180 -3.95 1.83 -2.43
C ASP A 180 -4.24 3.01 -3.39
N THR A 181 -4.15 4.25 -2.91
CA THR A 181 -4.37 5.42 -3.75
C THR A 181 -3.18 5.66 -4.67
N ILE A 182 -3.45 5.79 -5.96
CA ILE A 182 -2.46 6.19 -6.95
C ILE A 182 -2.81 7.59 -7.46
N PHE A 183 -1.86 8.52 -7.34
CA PHE A 183 -1.94 9.82 -8.01
C PHE A 183 -1.16 9.74 -9.31
N TYR A 184 -1.75 10.20 -10.41
CA TYR A 184 -1.11 10.14 -11.71
C TYR A 184 -1.54 11.28 -12.64
N GLN A 185 -0.79 11.46 -13.70
CA GLN A 185 -0.97 12.49 -14.72
C GLN A 185 -0.76 11.85 -16.10
N TRP A 186 -1.63 12.17 -17.06
CA TRP A 186 -1.45 11.71 -18.44
C TRP A 186 -0.34 12.51 -19.12
N SER A 187 0.42 11.89 -20.05
CA SER A 187 1.50 12.61 -20.75
C SER A 187 1.00 13.81 -21.58
N THR A 188 -0.28 13.79 -21.97
CA THR A 188 -0.92 14.82 -22.80
C THR A 188 -1.74 15.85 -22.02
N SER A 189 -1.78 15.77 -20.68
CA SER A 189 -2.60 16.67 -19.85
C SER A 189 -1.88 17.12 -18.59
N ALA A 190 -2.05 18.40 -18.24
CA ALA A 190 -1.59 18.96 -16.97
C ALA A 190 -2.48 18.58 -15.77
N GLU A 191 -3.62 17.91 -16.00
CA GLU A 191 -4.59 17.55 -14.98
C GLU A 191 -4.08 16.41 -14.08
N ILE A 192 -4.48 16.43 -12.80
CA ILE A 192 -4.12 15.40 -11.83
C ILE A 192 -5.30 14.45 -11.63
N PHE A 193 -5.00 13.16 -11.62
CA PHE A 193 -5.96 12.09 -11.43
C PHE A 193 -5.59 11.26 -10.20
N MET A 194 -6.62 10.71 -9.57
CA MET A 194 -6.51 9.79 -8.46
C MET A 194 -7.19 8.49 -8.86
N LYS A 195 -6.54 7.35 -8.64
CA LYS A 195 -7.13 6.02 -8.80
C LYS A 195 -7.20 5.33 -7.44
N LEU A 196 -8.38 4.81 -7.12
CA LEU A 196 -8.62 4.00 -5.92
C LEU A 196 -9.61 2.89 -6.27
N ASN A 197 -9.29 1.64 -5.94
CA ASN A 197 -10.16 0.48 -6.18
C ASN A 197 -10.69 0.37 -7.63
N GLY A 198 -9.84 0.73 -8.60
CA GLY A 198 -10.20 0.71 -10.02
C GLY A 198 -10.95 1.94 -10.52
N SER A 199 -11.51 2.78 -9.64
CA SER A 199 -12.17 4.02 -10.01
C SER A 199 -11.15 5.15 -10.18
N THR A 200 -11.27 5.91 -11.27
CA THR A 200 -10.49 7.13 -11.51
C THR A 200 -11.32 8.36 -11.20
N THR A 201 -10.71 9.35 -10.55
CA THR A 201 -11.28 10.66 -10.29
C THR A 201 -10.31 11.74 -10.75
N LYS A 202 -10.77 12.67 -11.58
CA LYS A 202 -10.03 13.90 -11.88
C LYS A 202 -10.08 14.83 -10.66
N LEU A 203 -8.93 15.31 -10.22
CA LEU A 203 -8.82 16.20 -9.07
C LEU A 203 -8.75 17.66 -9.51
N SER A 204 -9.52 18.51 -8.84
CA SER A 204 -9.27 19.95 -8.84
C SER A 204 -8.02 20.28 -8.01
N TYR A 205 -7.45 21.46 -8.23
CA TYR A 205 -6.29 21.92 -7.46
C TYR A 205 -6.55 21.94 -5.94
N PRO A 206 -7.69 22.46 -5.42
CA PRO A 206 -7.99 22.40 -3.99
C PRO A 206 -8.12 20.97 -3.44
N GLN A 207 -8.66 20.02 -4.21
CA GLN A 207 -8.74 18.62 -3.80
C GLN A 207 -7.35 17.99 -3.71
N TRP A 208 -6.51 18.18 -4.72
CA TRP A 208 -5.12 17.70 -4.70
C TRP A 208 -4.31 18.32 -3.55
N ALA A 209 -4.52 19.62 -3.29
CA ALA A 209 -3.94 20.34 -2.15
C ALA A 209 -4.38 19.75 -0.80
N SER A 210 -5.65 19.33 -0.67
CA SER A 210 -6.18 18.72 0.55
C SER A 210 -5.51 17.39 0.91
N TYR A 211 -4.88 16.74 -0.08
CA TYR A 211 -4.07 15.53 0.12
C TYR A 211 -2.58 15.83 0.36
N GLY A 212 -2.18 17.10 0.44
CA GLY A 212 -0.80 17.49 0.70
C GLY A 212 0.11 17.51 -0.53
N TYR A 213 -0.44 17.72 -1.73
CA TYR A 213 0.31 17.78 -2.99
C TYR A 213 1.18 16.54 -3.28
N PRO A 214 0.63 15.31 -3.23
CA PRO A 214 1.38 14.13 -3.61
C PRO A 214 1.89 14.25 -5.04
N SER A 215 3.16 13.88 -5.28
CA SER A 215 3.75 13.89 -6.62
C SER A 215 3.07 12.83 -7.49
N PRO A 216 2.44 13.19 -8.61
CA PRO A 216 1.77 12.23 -9.48
C PRO A 216 2.79 11.40 -10.26
N MET A 217 2.47 10.14 -10.52
CA MET A 217 3.19 9.34 -11.51
C MET A 217 2.81 9.81 -12.92
N SER A 218 3.80 9.96 -13.80
CA SER A 218 3.53 10.24 -15.22
C SER A 218 3.16 8.96 -15.96
N SER A 219 2.03 9.00 -16.68
CA SER A 219 1.65 7.96 -17.62
C SER A 219 2.51 8.04 -18.89
N THR A 220 2.82 6.90 -19.48
CA THR A 220 3.52 6.84 -20.79
C THR A 220 2.57 7.04 -21.96
N THR A 221 1.26 6.98 -21.74
CA THR A 221 0.23 7.23 -22.75
C THR A 221 -0.59 8.47 -22.39
N GLY A 222 -1.44 8.90 -23.32
CA GLY A 222 -2.33 10.03 -23.15
C GLY A 222 -3.47 10.00 -24.16
N PHE A 223 -4.29 11.02 -24.11
CA PHE A 223 -5.46 11.19 -24.98
C PHE A 223 -5.17 12.27 -26.00
N ALA A 224 -5.54 11.98 -27.24
CA ALA A 224 -5.44 12.89 -28.37
C ALA A 224 -6.78 12.98 -29.10
N LYS A 225 -6.99 14.09 -29.79
CA LYS A 225 -8.03 14.22 -30.82
C LYS A 225 -7.55 15.15 -31.92
N LEU A 226 -8.21 15.09 -33.06
CA LEU A 226 -8.00 16.07 -34.12
C LEU A 226 -8.68 17.39 -33.75
N THR A 227 -8.14 18.52 -34.19
CA THR A 227 -8.77 19.85 -34.02
C THR A 227 -10.10 19.95 -34.77
N TRP A 228 -10.31 19.07 -35.75
CA TRP A 228 -11.42 19.08 -36.69
C TRP A 228 -12.32 17.82 -36.63
N ASP A 229 -11.97 16.84 -35.79
CA ASP A 229 -12.78 15.63 -35.55
C ASP A 229 -13.02 15.45 -34.04
N PRO A 230 -14.26 15.11 -33.60
CA PRO A 230 -14.56 14.97 -32.18
C PRO A 230 -14.09 13.64 -31.57
N THR A 231 -13.70 12.65 -32.38
CA THR A 231 -13.28 11.33 -31.91
C THR A 231 -11.98 11.42 -31.12
N ILE A 232 -11.94 10.74 -29.99
CA ILE A 232 -10.78 10.71 -29.09
C ILE A 232 -10.07 9.38 -29.28
N ALA A 233 -8.75 9.41 -29.24
CA ALA A 233 -7.91 8.22 -29.24
C ALA A 233 -6.88 8.24 -28.11
N TYR A 234 -6.45 7.05 -27.73
CA TYR A 234 -5.21 6.88 -26.98
C TYR A 234 -4.03 7.08 -27.93
N LEU A 235 -2.95 7.69 -27.43
CA LEU A 235 -1.69 7.79 -28.17
C LEU A 235 -0.98 6.44 -28.37
N ASP A 236 -1.51 5.34 -27.84
CA ASP A 236 -1.03 3.99 -28.10
C ASP A 236 -1.63 3.36 -29.38
N GLY A 237 -2.43 4.12 -30.13
CA GLY A 237 -2.89 3.72 -31.46
C GLY A 237 -4.27 3.10 -31.51
N ARG A 238 -5.19 3.43 -30.58
CA ARG A 238 -6.61 3.03 -30.70
C ARG A 238 -7.60 4.16 -30.38
N PRO A 239 -8.77 4.19 -31.05
CA PRO A 239 -9.86 5.06 -30.65
C PRO A 239 -10.37 4.69 -29.25
N VAL A 240 -10.89 5.69 -28.54
CA VAL A 240 -11.47 5.57 -27.20
C VAL A 240 -12.99 5.63 -27.31
N THR A 241 -13.67 4.65 -26.74
CA THR A 241 -15.13 4.70 -26.61
C THR A 241 -15.56 5.70 -25.54
N TRP A 242 -16.82 6.14 -25.59
CA TRP A 242 -17.34 7.05 -24.57
C TRP A 242 -17.19 6.49 -23.14
N ASP A 243 -17.54 5.21 -22.94
CA ASP A 243 -17.48 4.56 -21.63
C ASP A 243 -16.05 4.44 -21.10
N GLU A 244 -15.07 4.17 -21.98
CA GLU A 244 -13.67 4.19 -21.59
C GLU A 244 -13.20 5.59 -21.18
N TRP A 245 -13.58 6.63 -21.93
CA TRP A 245 -13.21 8.00 -21.60
C TRP A 245 -13.84 8.46 -20.27
N VAL A 246 -15.10 8.07 -20.03
CA VAL A 246 -15.80 8.26 -18.74
C VAL A 246 -15.06 7.55 -17.61
N ALA A 247 -14.66 6.29 -17.81
CA ALA A 247 -13.95 5.49 -16.81
C ALA A 247 -12.58 6.08 -16.43
N GLN A 248 -12.00 6.93 -17.28
CA GLN A 248 -10.77 7.67 -17.01
C GLN A 248 -11.03 9.08 -16.45
N ALA A 249 -12.27 9.41 -16.10
CA ALA A 249 -12.71 10.72 -15.62
C ALA A 249 -12.49 11.87 -16.62
N PHE A 250 -12.77 11.62 -17.90
CA PHE A 250 -12.77 12.62 -18.97
C PHE A 250 -11.48 13.45 -19.07
N PRO A 251 -10.30 12.83 -19.19
CA PRO A 251 -9.06 13.58 -19.38
C PRO A 251 -9.17 14.49 -20.59
N THR A 252 -8.68 15.72 -20.47
CA THR A 252 -8.69 16.68 -21.57
C THR A 252 -7.73 16.18 -22.65
N PRO A 253 -8.20 15.85 -23.87
CA PRO A 253 -7.33 15.37 -24.92
C PRO A 253 -6.45 16.50 -25.45
N GLN A 254 -5.21 16.20 -25.78
CA GLN A 254 -4.38 17.11 -26.55
C GLN A 254 -4.90 17.17 -27.99
N GLN A 255 -4.97 18.37 -28.54
CA GLN A 255 -5.49 18.59 -29.89
C GLN A 255 -4.35 18.66 -30.90
N TYR A 256 -4.53 17.97 -32.02
CA TYR A 256 -3.58 17.93 -33.12
C TYR A 256 -4.26 18.27 -34.45
N ALA A 257 -3.55 18.90 -35.38
CA ALA A 257 -4.04 18.98 -36.76
C ALA A 257 -3.96 17.61 -37.47
N SER A 258 -2.94 16.82 -37.10
CA SER A 258 -2.76 15.41 -37.47
C SER A 258 -2.09 14.69 -36.29
N ILE A 259 -2.64 13.56 -35.84
CA ILE A 259 -2.12 12.81 -34.69
C ILE A 259 -0.81 12.13 -35.10
N PRO A 260 0.22 12.04 -34.22
CA PRO A 260 1.46 11.35 -34.55
C PRO A 260 1.22 9.92 -35.05
N GLY A 261 1.63 9.64 -36.29
CA GLY A 261 1.44 8.35 -36.96
C GLY A 261 0.33 8.34 -38.02
N ASP A 262 -0.50 9.39 -38.09
CA ASP A 262 -1.47 9.55 -39.17
C ASP A 262 -0.77 9.89 -40.49
N GLU A 263 -1.34 9.43 -41.60
CA GLU A 263 -0.86 9.66 -42.95
C GLU A 263 -1.90 10.45 -43.77
N TYR A 264 -1.41 11.28 -44.69
CA TYR A 264 -2.27 12.01 -45.62
C TYR A 264 -1.55 12.31 -46.93
N CYS A 265 -2.30 12.35 -48.02
CA CYS A 265 -1.81 12.66 -49.35
C CYS A 265 -2.83 13.47 -50.15
N TYR A 266 -2.34 14.25 -51.12
CA TYR A 266 -3.16 15.01 -52.06
C TYR A 266 -3.29 14.26 -53.39
N ASP A 267 -4.54 14.04 -53.82
CA ASP A 267 -4.85 13.59 -55.17
C ASP A 267 -5.31 14.79 -56.01
N ALA A 268 -4.46 15.22 -56.93
CA ALA A 268 -4.75 16.35 -57.82
C ALA A 268 -5.79 16.01 -58.91
N THR A 269 -6.00 14.73 -59.21
CA THR A 269 -6.95 14.27 -60.23
C THR A 269 -8.37 14.49 -59.73
N ASP A 270 -8.64 14.02 -58.51
CA ASP A 270 -9.95 14.11 -57.87
C ASP A 270 -10.09 15.36 -56.99
N ASN A 271 -9.01 16.11 -56.81
CA ASN A 271 -8.91 17.31 -55.98
C ASN A 271 -9.36 17.05 -54.53
N VAL A 272 -8.88 15.95 -53.97
CA VAL A 272 -9.15 15.53 -52.58
C VAL A 272 -7.86 15.32 -51.82
N VAL A 273 -7.95 15.43 -50.50
CA VAL A 273 -6.92 14.97 -49.57
C VAL A 273 -7.43 13.68 -48.94
N ALA A 274 -6.73 12.57 -49.22
CA ALA A 274 -6.95 11.32 -48.52
C ALA A 274 -6.23 11.38 -47.17
N TYR A 275 -6.93 11.00 -46.12
CA TYR A 275 -6.42 10.94 -44.75
C TYR A 275 -6.65 9.53 -44.22
N ASP A 276 -5.59 8.90 -43.74
CA ASP A 276 -5.66 7.62 -43.04
C ASP A 276 -5.01 7.76 -41.68
N GLY A 277 -5.83 7.73 -40.64
CA GLY A 277 -5.37 8.01 -39.30
C GLY A 277 -6.24 7.39 -38.23
N LEU A 278 -5.81 7.62 -37.00
CA LEU A 278 -6.29 6.86 -35.87
C LEU A 278 -7.77 7.13 -35.52
N THR A 279 -8.19 8.38 -35.68
CA THR A 279 -9.54 8.85 -35.33
C THR A 279 -10.41 9.12 -36.54
N PHE A 280 -9.83 9.16 -37.75
CA PHE A 280 -10.52 9.45 -38.99
C PHE A 280 -9.81 8.76 -40.15
N THR A 281 -10.56 8.09 -41.02
CA THR A 281 -10.09 7.60 -42.31
C THR A 281 -11.10 8.01 -43.37
N GLY A 282 -10.65 8.68 -44.42
CA GLY A 282 -11.51 9.13 -45.50
C GLY A 282 -10.89 10.25 -46.34
N GLU A 283 -11.69 10.76 -47.27
CA GLU A 283 -11.29 11.84 -48.15
C GLU A 283 -11.95 13.16 -47.72
N MET A 284 -11.25 14.26 -47.98
CA MET A 284 -11.73 15.62 -47.77
C MET A 284 -11.49 16.42 -49.05
N ASP A 285 -12.36 17.40 -49.33
CA ASP A 285 -12.05 18.41 -50.37
C ASP A 285 -10.68 19.05 -50.10
N ALA A 286 -9.90 19.32 -51.16
CA ALA A 286 -8.54 19.79 -51.01
C ALA A 286 -8.40 21.07 -50.16
N ALA A 287 -9.32 22.04 -50.31
CA ALA A 287 -9.28 23.25 -49.51
C ALA A 287 -9.60 22.97 -48.04
N LEU A 288 -10.54 22.05 -47.78
CA LEU A 288 -10.85 21.60 -46.42
C LEU A 288 -9.69 20.81 -45.80
N GLY A 289 -9.01 19.96 -46.57
CA GLY A 289 -7.84 19.21 -46.14
C GLY A 289 -6.67 20.13 -45.77
N GLU A 290 -6.34 21.09 -46.63
CA GLU A 290 -5.32 22.13 -46.34
C GLU A 290 -5.67 22.93 -45.07
N GLN A 291 -6.94 23.33 -44.92
CA GLN A 291 -7.40 24.05 -43.72
C GLN A 291 -7.28 23.21 -42.44
N ARG A 292 -7.71 21.95 -42.46
CA ARG A 292 -7.79 21.07 -41.29
C ARG A 292 -6.42 20.57 -40.84
N ILE A 293 -5.57 20.18 -41.78
CA ILE A 293 -4.23 19.63 -41.54
C ILE A 293 -3.23 20.78 -41.32
N GLY A 294 -3.48 21.96 -41.90
CA GLY A 294 -2.59 23.11 -41.78
C GLY A 294 -1.30 22.98 -42.60
N VAL A 295 -1.30 22.09 -43.61
CA VAL A 295 -0.18 21.88 -44.54
C VAL A 295 -0.64 22.29 -45.93
N PRO A 296 0.10 23.16 -46.65
CA PRO A 296 -0.25 23.54 -48.01
C PRO A 296 -0.28 22.33 -48.95
N LEU A 297 -1.22 22.29 -49.91
CA LEU A 297 -1.36 21.16 -50.84
C LEU A 297 -0.06 20.84 -51.59
N ALA A 298 0.70 21.88 -51.98
CA ALA A 298 1.99 21.73 -52.67
C ALA A 298 3.09 21.10 -51.80
N GLN A 299 2.87 20.97 -50.49
CA GLN A 299 3.79 20.33 -49.53
C GLN A 299 3.30 18.94 -49.09
N MET A 300 2.06 18.56 -49.42
CA MET A 300 1.55 17.22 -49.14
C MET A 300 2.16 16.20 -50.11
N ALA A 301 2.32 14.96 -49.66
CA ALA A 301 2.69 13.86 -50.54
C ALA A 301 1.59 13.64 -51.60
N VAL A 302 1.96 13.25 -52.81
CA VAL A 302 0.98 12.86 -53.84
C VAL A 302 0.51 11.44 -53.54
N CYS A 303 -0.80 11.19 -53.65
CA CYS A 303 -1.34 9.86 -53.43
C CYS A 303 -0.77 8.84 -54.43
N VAL A 304 -0.37 7.68 -53.94
CA VAL A 304 0.03 6.55 -54.78
C VAL A 304 -1.24 5.76 -55.11
N PRO A 305 -1.59 5.58 -56.40
CA PRO A 305 -2.74 4.76 -56.76
C PRO A 305 -2.54 3.34 -56.24
N ALA A 306 -3.55 2.83 -55.54
CA ALA A 306 -3.57 1.47 -54.99
C ALA A 306 -3.56 0.39 -56.07
#